data_AF-A0A1V6SR72-F1
#
_entry.id   AF-A0A1V6SR72-F1
#
_cell.length_a   1.000
_cell.length_b   1.000
_cell.length_c   1.000
_cell.angle_alpha   90.00
_cell.angle_beta   90.00
_cell.angle_gamma   90.00
#
_symmetry.space_group_name_H-M   'P 1'
#
loop_
_entity.id
_entity.type
_entity.pdbx_description
1 polymer ?
#
loop_
_entity_poly.entity_id
_entity_poly.type
_entity_poly.pdbx_seq_one_letter_code
_entity_poly.pdbx_strand_id
1 'polypeptide(L)'
;MSNQSCSNCSLGLSNDKKLVGWIWDNPGRGTISLITTCLATIFLCTWVVIHPRVYKRESYANLHKVVLFFKAVFAPEFIAVEGLQEWAQCRRMQRECADSTAGQFKLVHAFYISMLALRYRTPNGDRVIWPNQYTWLLRQELIRWEDHPNWGLSLDDICDKSKSDNAAKLLALIQVTWFSAQCILRISYHLPLSQLESMTLGYIPFFIVTYFFWWNKPKDIGSPSLVALPEMSMEQLHFFESMAVSNKFDNEGMKEQTSYWNIWYLTPRVFEKIEEDRLRHEARSKTLKGPNRNTTTEQPCEVTINENEIRDLEDQYKFRKYIVVSHWDPDLYRSKIWPLACLLGISFGALHLVSWNTMFPSIVELWLWRVSAFVSIVSMLIFMHFEKVVLRWDGILTLFSLSSPVFYLLSRIAMIGEVFTVLRAADPAIYDTYEYSVYWLPFF
;
A
#
# COMPACT_ATOMS: atom_id res chain seq x y z
N MET A 1 -30.10 -71.63 28.15
CA MET A 1 -30.79 -70.77 27.15
C MET A 1 -31.49 -69.69 27.97
N SER A 2 -31.19 -68.40 27.95
CA SER A 2 -30.44 -67.54 27.02
C SER A 2 -30.00 -66.29 27.81
N ASN A 3 -28.69 -66.04 27.89
CA ASN A 3 -28.15 -64.74 28.28
C ASN A 3 -28.41 -63.76 27.13
N GLN A 4 -29.37 -62.86 27.26
CA GLN A 4 -29.48 -61.69 26.39
C GLN A 4 -28.46 -60.65 26.85
N SER A 5 -27.25 -60.73 26.27
CA SER A 5 -26.29 -59.63 26.29
C SER A 5 -26.81 -58.51 25.38
N CYS A 6 -27.06 -57.34 25.97
CA CYS A 6 -27.47 -56.13 25.27
C CYS A 6 -26.35 -55.70 24.30
N SER A 7 -26.50 -56.00 23.01
CA SER A 7 -25.66 -55.48 21.93
C SER A 7 -26.21 -54.14 21.47
N ASN A 8 -25.82 -53.05 22.15
CA ASN A 8 -25.79 -51.66 21.63
C ASN A 8 -25.62 -50.65 22.77
N CYS A 9 -24.42 -50.58 23.33
CA CYS A 9 -23.95 -49.39 24.06
C CYS A 9 -22.48 -49.12 23.71
N SER A 10 -22.17 -48.95 22.43
CA SER A 10 -21.00 -48.17 22.01
C SER A 10 -21.41 -46.71 21.93
N LEU A 11 -21.33 -46.02 23.08
CA LEU A 11 -21.26 -44.55 23.08
C LEU A 11 -20.11 -44.15 22.15
N GLY A 12 -20.43 -43.31 21.15
CA GLY A 12 -19.50 -42.86 20.13
C GLY A 12 -18.27 -42.19 20.73
N LEU A 13 -17.16 -42.92 20.74
CA LEU A 13 -15.83 -42.32 20.64
C LEU A 13 -15.61 -42.01 19.17
N SER A 14 -15.24 -40.75 18.94
CA SER A 14 -15.11 -40.10 17.65
C SER A 14 -14.48 -40.97 16.57
N ASN A 15 -15.03 -40.88 15.37
CA ASN A 15 -14.33 -41.16 14.13
C ASN A 15 -13.01 -40.36 14.17
N ASP A 16 -11.90 -40.98 14.59
CA ASP A 16 -10.56 -40.42 14.46
C ASP A 16 -10.32 -40.29 12.95
N LYS A 17 -10.68 -39.14 12.39
CA LYS A 17 -10.30 -38.76 11.04
C LYS A 17 -8.77 -38.74 11.02
N LYS A 18 -8.18 -39.82 10.54
CA LYS A 18 -6.73 -39.95 10.42
C LYS A 18 -6.23 -38.84 9.50
N LEU A 19 -5.57 -37.85 10.09
CA LEU A 19 -4.93 -36.77 9.35
C LEU A 19 -3.87 -37.35 8.42
N VAL A 20 -3.72 -36.73 7.26
CA VAL A 20 -2.76 -37.14 6.23
C VAL A 20 -1.74 -36.04 6.00
N GLY A 21 -0.49 -36.43 5.78
CA GLY A 21 0.58 -35.49 5.45
C GLY A 21 0.66 -35.22 3.95
N TRP A 22 1.88 -35.28 3.42
CA TRP A 22 2.16 -35.07 2.01
C TRP A 22 1.47 -36.13 1.12
N ILE A 23 0.70 -35.68 0.15
CA ILE A 23 0.05 -36.52 -0.88
C ILE A 23 0.66 -36.18 -2.24
N TRP A 24 1.14 -37.22 -2.93
CA TRP A 24 1.63 -37.13 -4.31
C TRP A 24 0.47 -36.99 -5.29
N ASP A 25 0.68 -36.23 -6.36
CA ASP A 25 -0.29 -36.14 -7.45
C ASP A 25 -0.45 -37.52 -8.12
N ASN A 26 -1.63 -38.12 -7.98
CA ASN A 26 -2.08 -39.36 -8.64
C ASN A 26 -3.55 -39.07 -9.07
N PRO A 27 -4.07 -39.59 -10.20
CA PRO A 27 -5.11 -38.93 -11.02
C PRO A 27 -6.20 -38.31 -10.14
N GLY A 28 -6.08 -36.99 -9.94
CA GLY A 28 -6.64 -36.31 -8.77
C GLY A 28 -5.75 -35.14 -8.32
N ARG A 29 -5.87 -34.78 -7.04
CA ARG A 29 -5.28 -33.59 -6.44
C ARG A 29 -4.27 -33.97 -5.36
N GLY A 30 -3.07 -33.39 -5.38
CA GLY A 30 -2.03 -33.60 -4.37
C GLY A 30 -1.58 -32.30 -3.70
N THR A 31 -0.60 -32.43 -2.80
CA THR A 31 -0.10 -31.30 -1.99
C THR A 31 0.68 -30.31 -2.85
N ILE A 32 1.49 -30.79 -3.81
CA ILE A 32 2.29 -29.90 -4.66
C ILE A 32 1.41 -29.07 -5.59
N SER A 33 0.44 -29.68 -6.28
CA SER A 33 -0.51 -28.98 -7.14
C SER A 33 -1.34 -27.95 -6.36
N LEU A 34 -1.74 -28.26 -5.13
CA LEU A 34 -2.41 -27.32 -4.24
C LEU A 34 -1.51 -26.11 -3.91
N ILE A 35 -0.26 -26.34 -3.54
CA ILE A 35 0.70 -25.27 -3.21
C ILE A 35 1.00 -24.42 -4.45
N THR A 36 1.32 -25.04 -5.59
CA THR A 36 1.73 -24.33 -6.81
C THR A 36 0.60 -23.48 -7.35
N THR A 37 -0.64 -24.00 -7.41
CA THR A 37 -1.79 -23.23 -7.89
C THR A 37 -2.10 -22.03 -6.99
N CYS A 38 -2.03 -22.19 -5.66
CA CYS A 38 -2.22 -21.09 -4.72
C CYS A 38 -1.12 -20.04 -4.84
N LEU A 39 0.16 -20.46 -4.82
CA LEU A 39 1.30 -19.56 -4.90
C LEU A 39 1.37 -18.84 -6.26
N ALA A 40 1.10 -19.54 -7.37
CA ALA A 40 1.03 -18.96 -8.70
C ALA A 40 -0.10 -17.92 -8.78
N THR A 41 -1.26 -18.22 -8.20
CA THR A 41 -2.38 -17.27 -8.13
C THR A 41 -1.96 -16.02 -7.36
N ILE A 42 -1.48 -16.16 -6.12
CA ILE A 42 -1.00 -15.04 -5.27
C ILE A 42 0.08 -14.23 -6.01
N PHE A 43 1.06 -14.91 -6.61
CA PHE A 43 2.14 -14.25 -7.31
C PHE A 43 1.64 -13.43 -8.49
N LEU A 44 0.86 -14.04 -9.40
CA LEU A 44 0.39 -13.39 -10.62
C LEU A 44 -0.51 -12.20 -10.31
N CYS A 45 -1.47 -12.34 -9.40
CA CYS A 45 -2.37 -11.24 -9.06
C CYS A 45 -1.65 -10.10 -8.33
N THR A 46 -0.73 -10.41 -7.41
CA THR A 46 0.08 -9.40 -6.73
C THR A 46 1.00 -8.68 -7.72
N TRP A 47 1.73 -9.43 -8.55
CA TRP A 47 2.69 -8.89 -9.50
C TRP A 47 2.05 -8.00 -10.56
N VAL A 48 0.83 -8.36 -10.98
CA VAL A 48 0.06 -7.56 -11.93
C VAL A 48 -0.43 -6.24 -11.32
N VAL A 49 -0.83 -6.26 -10.05
CA VAL A 49 -1.45 -5.11 -9.36
C VAL A 49 -0.47 -4.09 -8.81
N ILE A 50 0.80 -4.43 -8.53
CA ILE A 50 1.77 -3.47 -7.98
C ILE A 50 2.36 -2.52 -9.04
N HIS A 51 2.38 -1.22 -8.74
CA HIS A 51 2.91 -0.17 -9.60
C HIS A 51 4.01 0.61 -8.86
N PRO A 52 5.30 0.28 -9.05
CA PRO A 52 6.40 0.91 -8.33
C PRO A 52 6.59 2.38 -8.74
N ARG A 53 7.17 3.18 -7.84
CA ARG A 53 7.69 4.52 -8.14
C ARG A 53 8.72 4.46 -9.27
N VAL A 54 8.89 5.59 -9.96
CA VAL A 54 9.88 5.72 -11.04
C VAL A 54 11.24 6.08 -10.47
N TYR A 55 12.24 5.28 -10.80
CA TYR A 55 13.64 5.49 -10.44
C TYR A 55 14.47 5.70 -11.69
N LYS A 56 15.59 6.41 -11.55
CA LYS A 56 16.59 6.54 -12.62
C LYS A 56 17.41 5.26 -12.80
N ARG A 57 17.59 4.48 -11.72
CA ARG A 57 18.35 3.22 -11.72
C ARG A 57 17.39 2.04 -11.68
N GLU A 58 17.56 1.11 -12.62
CA GLU A 58 16.72 -0.08 -12.73
C GLU A 58 16.80 -0.97 -11.48
N SER A 59 17.98 -1.11 -10.86
CA SER A 59 18.15 -1.91 -9.64
C SER A 59 17.27 -1.43 -8.48
N TYR A 60 17.10 -0.10 -8.34
CA TYR A 60 16.22 0.49 -7.33
C TYR A 60 14.75 0.25 -7.66
N ALA A 61 14.37 0.36 -8.95
CA ALA A 61 13.01 0.07 -9.39
C ALA A 61 12.63 -1.39 -9.12
N ASN A 62 13.51 -2.33 -9.48
CA ASN A 62 13.30 -3.76 -9.28
C ASN A 62 13.23 -4.11 -7.78
N LEU A 63 14.14 -3.57 -6.96
CA LEU A 63 14.11 -3.79 -5.51
C LEU A 63 12.85 -3.21 -4.87
N HIS A 64 12.42 -2.01 -5.28
CA HIS A 64 11.17 -1.43 -4.80
C HIS A 64 9.95 -2.25 -5.21
N LYS A 65 9.93 -2.79 -6.43
CA LYS A 65 8.86 -3.69 -6.89
C LYS A 65 8.81 -4.97 -6.05
N VAL A 66 9.96 -5.56 -5.71
CA VAL A 66 10.03 -6.73 -4.81
C VAL A 66 9.54 -6.38 -3.40
N VAL A 67 9.93 -5.22 -2.86
CA VAL A 67 9.45 -4.76 -1.55
C VAL A 67 7.92 -4.56 -1.56
N LEU A 68 7.37 -3.96 -2.61
CA LEU A 68 5.92 -3.81 -2.77
C LEU A 68 5.21 -5.16 -2.90
N PHE A 69 5.82 -6.14 -3.56
CA PHE A 69 5.30 -7.50 -3.63
C PHE A 69 5.14 -8.10 -2.23
N PHE A 70 6.20 -8.09 -1.42
CA PHE A 70 6.12 -8.61 -0.04
C PHE A 70 5.11 -7.84 0.80
N LYS A 71 5.10 -6.51 0.69
CA LYS A 71 4.11 -5.67 1.38
C LYS A 71 2.68 -6.05 1.01
N ALA A 72 2.39 -6.31 -0.27
CA ALA A 72 1.08 -6.72 -0.75
C ALA A 72 0.69 -8.14 -0.30
N VAL A 73 1.65 -9.06 -0.16
CA VAL A 73 1.38 -10.40 0.40
C VAL A 73 1.09 -10.30 1.92
N PHE A 74 1.88 -9.53 2.67
CA PHE A 74 1.67 -9.41 4.11
C PHE A 74 0.44 -8.55 4.47
N ALA A 75 0.18 -7.50 3.70
CA ALA A 75 -0.85 -6.49 4.00
C ALA A 75 -1.58 -6.00 2.72
N PRO A 76 -2.34 -6.87 2.02
CA PRO A 76 -3.06 -6.51 0.80
C PRO A 76 -4.10 -5.41 1.02
N GLU A 77 -4.76 -5.38 2.18
CA GLU A 77 -5.70 -4.33 2.56
C GLU A 77 -5.03 -2.96 2.64
N PHE A 78 -3.78 -2.91 3.11
CA PHE A 78 -3.04 -1.66 3.26
C PHE A 78 -2.66 -1.12 1.88
N ILE A 79 -2.29 -2.00 0.95
CA ILE A 79 -2.08 -1.63 -0.46
C ILE A 79 -3.36 -1.08 -1.10
N ALA A 80 -4.52 -1.67 -0.80
CA ALA A 80 -5.80 -1.16 -1.31
C ALA A 80 -6.13 0.25 -0.77
N VAL A 81 -5.87 0.50 0.51
CA VAL A 81 -6.05 1.84 1.12
C VAL A 81 -5.04 2.84 0.56
N GLU A 82 -3.78 2.45 0.35
CA GLU A 82 -2.81 3.30 -0.35
C GLU A 82 -3.25 3.63 -1.77
N GLY A 83 -3.82 2.66 -2.48
CA GLY A 83 -4.44 2.88 -3.79
C GLY A 83 -5.51 3.96 -3.75
N LEU A 84 -6.42 3.90 -2.79
CA LEU A 84 -7.46 4.92 -2.57
C LEU A 84 -6.85 6.30 -2.29
N GLN A 85 -5.84 6.40 -1.43
CA GLN A 85 -5.18 7.68 -1.10
C GLN A 85 -4.50 8.29 -2.34
N GLU A 86 -3.77 7.49 -3.11
CA GLU A 86 -3.14 7.95 -4.34
C GLU A 86 -4.15 8.40 -5.39
N TRP A 87 -5.23 7.64 -5.54
CA TRP A 87 -6.32 7.99 -6.43
C TRP A 87 -6.98 9.31 -6.01
N ALA A 88 -7.27 9.51 -4.72
CA ALA A 88 -7.85 10.74 -4.20
C ALA A 88 -6.94 11.96 -4.45
N GLN A 89 -5.64 11.81 -4.21
CA GLN A 89 -4.64 12.84 -4.51
C GLN A 89 -4.61 13.18 -6.00
N CYS A 90 -4.58 12.18 -6.87
CA CYS A 90 -4.55 12.37 -8.32
C CYS A 90 -5.84 13.02 -8.84
N ARG A 91 -7.00 12.67 -8.26
CA ARG A 91 -8.28 13.33 -8.56
C ARG A 91 -8.29 14.79 -8.14
N ARG A 92 -7.68 15.13 -7.00
CA ARG A 92 -7.53 16.52 -6.56
C ARG A 92 -6.66 17.31 -7.55
N MET A 93 -5.48 16.79 -7.89
CA MET A 93 -4.60 17.43 -8.88
C MET A 93 -5.30 17.62 -10.23
N GLN A 94 -6.07 16.62 -10.68
CA GLN A 94 -6.83 16.71 -11.91
C GLN A 94 -7.84 17.88 -11.89
N ARG A 95 -8.56 18.07 -10.78
CA ARG A 95 -9.48 19.21 -10.63
C ARG A 95 -8.74 20.54 -10.60
N GLU A 96 -7.61 20.59 -9.89
CA GLU A 96 -6.79 21.80 -9.77
C GLU A 96 -6.18 22.27 -11.10
N CYS A 97 -5.93 21.35 -12.03
CA CYS A 97 -5.46 21.64 -13.39
C CYS A 97 -6.59 21.81 -14.41
N ALA A 98 -7.86 21.60 -14.06
CA ALA A 98 -8.94 21.51 -15.05
C ALA A 98 -9.10 22.81 -15.85
N ASP A 99 -9.06 23.95 -15.15
CA ASP A 99 -9.26 25.27 -15.75
C ASP A 99 -8.09 25.64 -16.69
N SER A 100 -6.86 25.46 -16.23
CA SER A 100 -5.63 25.77 -17.00
C SER A 100 -5.38 24.83 -18.18
N THR A 101 -6.10 23.70 -18.29
CA THR A 101 -5.88 22.69 -19.34
C THR A 101 -7.12 22.40 -20.17
N ALA A 102 -8.19 23.18 -20.00
CA ALA A 102 -9.50 22.92 -20.61
C ALA A 102 -9.98 21.47 -20.41
N GLY A 103 -9.69 20.88 -19.25
CA GLY A 103 -10.05 19.50 -18.91
C GLY A 103 -9.23 18.40 -19.61
N GLN A 104 -8.19 18.74 -20.38
CA GLN A 104 -7.34 17.75 -21.06
C GLN A 104 -6.37 17.03 -20.11
N PHE A 105 -6.08 17.60 -18.95
CA PHE A 105 -5.29 16.93 -17.92
C PHE A 105 -6.07 15.73 -17.32
N LYS A 106 -5.59 14.51 -17.58
CA LYS A 106 -6.21 13.26 -17.15
C LYS A 106 -5.55 12.69 -15.89
N LEU A 107 -6.22 11.74 -15.25
CA LEU A 107 -5.70 10.99 -14.11
C LEU A 107 -4.34 10.35 -14.36
N VAL A 108 -4.09 9.86 -15.58
CA VAL A 108 -2.81 9.25 -15.95
C VAL A 108 -1.64 10.23 -15.81
N HIS A 109 -1.83 11.51 -16.15
CA HIS A 109 -0.81 12.55 -15.97
C HIS A 109 -0.56 12.82 -14.47
N ALA A 110 -1.63 12.89 -13.68
CA ALA A 110 -1.55 13.08 -12.23
C ALA A 110 -0.79 11.92 -11.55
N PHE A 111 -1.08 10.68 -11.93
CA PHE A 111 -0.36 9.50 -11.46
C PHE A 111 1.09 9.53 -11.90
N TYR A 112 1.37 9.85 -13.17
CA TYR A 112 2.74 9.94 -13.69
C TYR A 112 3.60 10.89 -12.87
N ILE A 113 3.10 12.10 -12.58
CA ILE A 113 3.80 13.09 -11.75
C ILE A 113 3.93 12.58 -10.30
N SER A 114 2.85 12.05 -9.71
CA SER A 114 2.84 11.55 -8.34
C SER A 114 3.73 10.31 -8.11
N MET A 115 4.04 9.56 -9.17
CA MET A 115 4.98 8.43 -9.16
C MET A 115 6.45 8.86 -9.26
N LEU A 116 6.73 10.17 -9.18
CA LEU A 116 8.07 10.77 -9.25
C LEU A 116 8.72 10.62 -10.65
N ALA A 117 7.88 10.46 -11.68
CA ALA A 117 8.32 10.27 -13.05
C ALA A 117 8.70 11.58 -13.76
N LEU A 118 8.21 12.73 -13.28
CA LEU A 118 8.55 14.04 -13.83
C LEU A 118 9.68 14.70 -13.03
N ARG A 119 10.76 15.09 -13.70
CA ARG A 119 11.98 15.61 -13.06
C ARG A 119 12.58 16.75 -13.87
N TYR A 120 13.28 17.67 -13.21
CA TYR A 120 14.02 18.74 -13.88
C TYR A 120 15.52 18.63 -13.66
N ARG A 121 16.31 19.14 -14.61
CA ARG A 121 17.77 19.10 -14.57
C ARG A 121 18.33 20.16 -13.62
N THR A 122 19.33 19.79 -12.82
CA THR A 122 20.14 20.71 -12.01
C THR A 122 21.61 20.57 -12.40
N PRO A 123 22.50 21.51 -12.02
CA PRO A 123 23.94 21.39 -12.28
C PRO A 123 24.56 20.11 -11.68
N ASN A 124 23.98 19.60 -10.59
CA ASN A 124 24.47 18.44 -9.85
C ASN A 124 23.76 17.13 -10.24
N GLY A 125 22.70 17.20 -11.07
CA GLY A 125 21.95 16.03 -11.50
C GLY A 125 20.49 16.34 -11.87
N ASP A 126 19.54 15.79 -11.12
CA ASP A 126 18.11 16.03 -11.34
C ASP A 126 17.30 16.03 -10.04
N ARG A 127 16.19 16.76 -10.04
CA ARG A 127 15.23 16.84 -8.93
C ARG A 127 13.82 16.50 -9.37
N VAL A 128 13.01 15.97 -8.47
CA VAL A 128 11.61 15.62 -8.71
C VAL A 128 10.74 16.88 -8.78
N ILE A 129 9.86 16.93 -9.78
CA ILE A 129 8.77 17.92 -9.81
C ILE A 129 7.56 17.33 -9.07
N TRP A 130 7.20 17.94 -7.95
CA TRP A 130 6.09 17.51 -7.13
C TRP A 130 4.73 18.00 -7.69
N PRO A 131 3.61 17.36 -7.35
CA PRO A 131 2.29 17.75 -7.87
C PRO A 131 1.91 19.22 -7.61
N ASN A 132 2.25 19.77 -6.44
CA ASN A 132 2.04 21.18 -6.10
C ASN A 132 2.93 22.13 -6.91
N GLN A 133 4.17 21.73 -7.20
CA GLN A 133 5.05 22.50 -8.07
C GLN A 133 4.52 22.57 -9.51
N TYR A 134 4.07 21.44 -10.05
CA TYR A 134 3.52 21.40 -11.41
C TYR A 134 2.21 22.19 -11.54
N THR A 135 1.28 22.01 -10.61
CA THR A 135 0.02 22.79 -10.58
C THR A 135 0.29 24.28 -10.45
N TRP A 136 1.29 24.69 -9.65
CA TRP A 136 1.69 26.09 -9.53
C TRP A 136 2.26 26.65 -10.84
N LEU A 137 3.13 25.92 -11.55
CA LEU A 137 3.68 26.35 -12.84
C LEU A 137 2.57 26.63 -13.87
N LEU A 138 1.55 25.77 -13.93
CA LEU A 138 0.39 25.98 -14.80
C LEU A 138 -0.43 27.20 -14.39
N ARG A 139 -0.67 27.38 -13.08
CA ARG A 139 -1.47 28.50 -12.55
C ARG A 139 -0.80 29.86 -12.71
N GLN A 140 0.52 29.90 -12.67
CA GLN A 140 1.29 31.12 -12.92
C GLN A 140 1.49 31.40 -14.42
N GLU A 141 0.91 30.57 -15.30
CA GLU A 141 1.08 30.65 -16.75
C GLU A 141 2.55 30.59 -17.22
N LEU A 142 3.44 30.08 -16.37
CA LEU A 142 4.86 29.86 -16.67
C LEU A 142 5.06 28.70 -17.65
N ILE A 143 4.11 27.76 -17.65
CA ILE A 143 4.02 26.68 -18.64
C ILE A 143 2.61 26.64 -19.18
N ARG A 144 2.48 26.34 -20.47
CA ARG A 144 1.19 26.16 -21.11
C ARG A 144 0.91 24.68 -21.30
N TRP A 145 -0.37 24.29 -21.26
CA TRP A 145 -0.74 22.89 -21.45
C TRP A 145 -0.37 22.37 -22.83
N GLU A 146 -0.36 23.22 -23.85
CA GLU A 146 0.03 22.84 -25.22
C GLU A 146 1.45 22.25 -25.27
N ASP A 147 2.33 22.63 -24.34
CA ASP A 147 3.70 22.13 -24.24
C ASP A 147 3.82 20.80 -23.47
N HIS A 148 2.70 20.19 -23.02
CA HIS A 148 2.72 18.93 -22.28
C HIS A 148 3.53 17.79 -22.94
N PRO A 149 3.64 17.65 -24.28
CA PRO A 149 4.50 16.62 -24.88
C PRO A 149 5.97 16.83 -24.56
N ASN A 150 6.45 18.08 -24.58
CA ASN A 150 7.83 18.43 -24.21
C ASN A 150 8.13 18.16 -22.73
N TRP A 151 7.08 18.12 -21.90
CA TRP A 151 7.14 17.74 -20.50
C TRP A 151 7.11 16.22 -20.29
N GLY A 152 7.09 15.43 -21.37
CA GLY A 152 6.94 13.98 -21.32
C GLY A 152 5.60 13.56 -20.72
N LEU A 153 4.58 14.42 -20.87
CA LEU A 153 3.20 14.18 -20.45
C LEU A 153 2.28 13.89 -21.64
N SER A 154 2.83 13.65 -22.83
CA SER A 154 2.07 13.07 -23.94
C SER A 154 1.49 11.73 -23.51
N LEU A 155 0.21 11.49 -23.83
CA LEU A 155 -0.45 10.23 -23.53
C LEU A 155 0.23 9.05 -24.23
N ASP A 156 0.68 9.26 -25.47
CA ASP A 156 1.33 8.22 -26.26
C ASP A 156 2.70 7.86 -25.66
N ASP A 157 3.48 8.87 -25.23
CA ASP A 157 4.78 8.64 -24.58
C ASP A 157 4.63 7.93 -23.24
N ILE A 158 3.63 8.29 -22.43
CA ILE A 158 3.37 7.62 -21.15
C ILE A 158 2.92 6.18 -21.40
N CYS A 159 2.06 5.95 -22.39
CA CYS A 159 1.60 4.62 -22.76
C CYS A 159 2.75 3.75 -23.30
N ASP A 160 3.64 4.29 -24.13
CA ASP A 160 4.80 3.58 -24.68
C ASP A 160 5.81 3.21 -23.58
N LYS A 161 6.08 4.14 -22.65
CA LYS A 161 6.90 3.87 -21.46
C LYS A 161 6.25 2.87 -20.53
N SER A 162 4.92 2.88 -20.45
CA SER A 162 4.15 1.96 -19.63
C SER A 162 4.10 0.61 -20.32
N LYS A 163 5.11 -0.23 -20.07
CA LYS A 163 5.06 -1.65 -20.44
C LYS A 163 4.00 -2.34 -19.58
N SER A 164 2.72 -2.19 -19.94
CA SER A 164 1.71 -3.10 -19.42
C SER A 164 1.94 -4.44 -20.09
N ASP A 165 2.46 -5.40 -19.34
CA ASP A 165 2.51 -6.79 -19.79
C ASP A 165 1.06 -7.31 -19.87
N ASN A 166 0.41 -7.03 -21.01
CA ASN A 166 -0.96 -7.45 -21.29
C ASN A 166 -1.07 -8.98 -21.26
N ALA A 167 0.01 -9.69 -21.58
CA ALA A 167 0.07 -11.14 -21.44
C ALA A 167 0.05 -11.53 -19.96
N ALA A 168 0.88 -10.93 -19.09
CA ALA A 168 0.82 -11.20 -17.65
C ALA A 168 -0.54 -10.83 -17.04
N LYS A 169 -1.16 -9.72 -17.46
CA LYS A 169 -2.53 -9.36 -17.04
C LYS A 169 -3.56 -10.41 -17.45
N LEU A 170 -3.51 -10.85 -18.70
CA LEU A 170 -4.40 -11.90 -19.21
C LEU A 170 -4.18 -13.22 -18.48
N LEU A 171 -2.92 -13.62 -18.29
CA LEU A 171 -2.55 -14.82 -17.54
C LEU A 171 -3.04 -14.76 -16.10
N ALA A 172 -2.85 -13.62 -15.42
CA ALA A 172 -3.37 -13.43 -14.07
C ALA A 172 -4.90 -13.49 -14.01
N LEU A 173 -5.59 -12.91 -14.99
CA LEU A 173 -7.05 -12.97 -15.07
C LEU A 173 -7.54 -14.40 -15.29
N ILE A 174 -6.92 -15.15 -16.21
CA ILE A 174 -7.21 -16.57 -16.44
C ILE A 174 -6.97 -17.36 -15.16
N GLN A 175 -5.79 -17.19 -14.53
CA GLN A 175 -5.42 -17.90 -13.31
C GLN A 175 -6.41 -17.64 -12.17
N VAL A 176 -6.74 -16.38 -11.90
CA VAL A 176 -7.65 -16.01 -10.80
C VAL A 176 -9.06 -16.52 -11.06
N THR A 177 -9.53 -16.41 -12.31
CA THR A 177 -10.86 -16.91 -12.71
C THR A 177 -10.92 -18.43 -12.56
N TRP A 178 -9.90 -19.12 -13.05
CA TRP A 178 -9.78 -20.57 -12.95
C TRP A 178 -9.73 -21.04 -11.49
N PHE A 179 -8.84 -20.45 -10.70
CA PHE A 179 -8.68 -20.76 -9.28
C PHE A 179 -9.99 -20.53 -8.50
N SER A 180 -10.68 -19.42 -8.77
CA SER A 180 -11.96 -19.11 -8.13
C SER A 180 -13.04 -20.12 -8.53
N ALA A 181 -13.12 -20.48 -9.80
CA ALA A 181 -14.06 -21.50 -10.28
C ALA A 181 -13.81 -22.86 -9.63
N GLN A 182 -12.55 -23.29 -9.50
CA GLN A 182 -12.19 -24.51 -8.80
C GLN A 182 -12.63 -24.48 -7.33
N CYS A 183 -12.39 -23.38 -6.62
CA CYS A 183 -12.83 -23.24 -5.24
C CYS A 183 -14.36 -23.27 -5.10
N ILE A 184 -15.08 -22.59 -5.99
CA ILE A 184 -16.55 -22.57 -6.00
C ILE A 184 -17.11 -23.98 -6.26
N LEU A 185 -16.56 -24.70 -7.24
CA LEU A 185 -16.98 -26.06 -7.56
C LEU A 185 -16.75 -26.99 -6.36
N ARG A 186 -15.59 -26.94 -5.71
CA ARG A 186 -15.34 -27.71 -4.48
C ARG A 186 -16.41 -27.45 -3.41
N ILE A 187 -16.73 -26.19 -3.15
CA ILE A 187 -17.78 -25.83 -2.19
C ILE A 187 -19.14 -26.42 -2.61
N SER A 188 -19.49 -26.34 -3.90
CA SER A 188 -20.76 -26.88 -4.42
C SER A 188 -20.90 -28.40 -4.32
N TYR A 189 -19.78 -29.13 -4.40
CA TYR A 189 -19.71 -30.58 -4.19
C TYR A 189 -19.49 -30.96 -2.72
N HIS A 190 -19.63 -30.01 -1.79
CA HIS A 190 -19.43 -30.22 -0.35
C HIS A 190 -18.02 -30.72 0.03
N LEU A 191 -17.01 -30.38 -0.77
CA LEU A 191 -15.61 -30.65 -0.48
C LEU A 191 -14.97 -29.46 0.24
N PRO A 192 -14.17 -29.68 1.30
CA PRO A 192 -13.54 -28.58 2.03
C PRO A 192 -12.46 -27.91 1.17
N LEU A 193 -12.30 -26.60 1.35
CA LEU A 193 -11.12 -25.88 0.90
C LEU A 193 -10.00 -26.05 1.92
N SER A 194 -8.76 -26.13 1.45
CA SER A 194 -7.60 -25.96 2.31
C SER A 194 -7.55 -24.54 2.89
N GLN A 195 -6.84 -24.39 4.00
CA GLN A 195 -6.56 -23.07 4.58
C GLN A 195 -5.78 -22.18 3.59
N LEU A 196 -4.85 -22.75 2.81
CA LEU A 196 -4.09 -22.02 1.80
C LEU A 196 -4.99 -21.53 0.65
N GLU A 197 -5.95 -22.33 0.20
CA GLU A 197 -6.93 -21.90 -0.80
C GLU A 197 -7.82 -20.78 -0.27
N SER A 198 -8.32 -20.95 0.96
CA SER A 198 -9.16 -19.96 1.63
C SER A 198 -8.43 -18.63 1.78
N MET A 199 -7.15 -18.68 2.16
CA MET A 199 -6.27 -17.51 2.21
C MET A 199 -6.06 -16.89 0.83
N THR A 200 -5.84 -17.70 -0.20
CA THR A 200 -5.65 -17.24 -1.58
C THR A 200 -6.88 -16.51 -2.11
N LEU A 201 -8.08 -17.07 -1.90
CA LEU A 201 -9.34 -16.38 -2.22
C LEU A 201 -9.46 -15.04 -1.51
N GLY A 202 -8.98 -14.96 -0.26
CA GLY A 202 -8.99 -13.75 0.54
C GLY A 202 -8.27 -12.57 -0.11
N TYR A 203 -7.25 -12.81 -0.95
CA TYR A 203 -6.53 -11.73 -1.66
C TYR A 203 -7.31 -11.12 -2.82
N ILE A 204 -8.19 -11.90 -3.47
CA ILE A 204 -8.82 -11.52 -4.75
C ILE A 204 -9.61 -10.20 -4.63
N PRO A 205 -10.50 -10.00 -3.63
CA PRO A 205 -11.24 -8.74 -3.50
C PRO A 205 -10.32 -7.52 -3.35
N PHE A 206 -9.21 -7.64 -2.61
CA PHE A 206 -8.27 -6.53 -2.41
C PHE A 206 -7.53 -6.17 -3.68
N PHE A 207 -7.16 -7.17 -4.49
CA PHE A 207 -6.52 -6.93 -5.77
C PHE A 207 -7.49 -6.33 -6.79
N ILE A 208 -8.77 -6.70 -6.76
CA ILE A 208 -9.81 -6.02 -7.54
C ILE A 208 -9.93 -4.54 -7.12
N VAL A 209 -10.05 -4.26 -5.82
CA VAL A 209 -10.17 -2.89 -5.30
C VAL A 209 -8.91 -2.06 -5.60
N THR A 210 -7.73 -2.62 -5.39
CA THR A 210 -6.46 -1.95 -5.68
C THR A 210 -6.35 -1.64 -7.18
N TYR A 211 -6.67 -2.62 -8.03
CA TYR A 211 -6.63 -2.44 -9.48
C TYR A 211 -7.63 -1.39 -9.96
N PHE A 212 -8.81 -1.29 -9.34
CA PHE A 212 -9.77 -0.22 -9.61
C PHE A 212 -9.16 1.17 -9.36
N PHE A 213 -8.54 1.39 -8.19
CA PHE A 213 -7.92 2.68 -7.89
C PHE A 213 -6.70 3.00 -8.75
N TRP A 214 -5.95 1.98 -9.17
CA TRP A 214 -4.76 2.12 -10.00
C TRP A 214 -5.00 1.86 -11.49
N TRP A 215 -6.25 1.82 -11.94
CA TRP A 215 -6.58 1.55 -13.34
C TRP A 215 -5.88 2.50 -14.32
N ASN A 216 -5.80 3.79 -13.96
CA ASN A 216 -5.13 4.82 -14.78
C ASN A 216 -3.67 5.07 -14.38
N LYS A 217 -3.13 4.33 -13.41
CA LYS A 217 -1.75 4.48 -12.96
C LYS A 217 -0.83 3.78 -13.98
N PRO A 218 0.12 4.47 -14.62
CA PRO A 218 1.09 3.81 -15.51
C PRO A 218 1.87 2.72 -14.77
N LYS A 219 2.32 1.69 -15.49
CA LYS A 219 3.02 0.55 -14.90
C LYS A 219 4.39 0.34 -15.55
N ASP A 220 5.37 -0.05 -14.75
CA ASP A 220 6.71 -0.47 -15.22
C ASP A 220 7.42 0.60 -16.08
N ILE A 221 7.26 1.87 -15.67
CA ILE A 221 7.98 3.01 -16.25
C ILE A 221 9.48 2.87 -15.93
N GLY A 222 10.27 2.57 -16.95
CA GLY A 222 11.71 2.31 -16.79
C GLY A 222 12.57 3.54 -16.51
N SER A 223 12.12 4.73 -16.91
CA SER A 223 12.88 5.98 -16.71
C SER A 223 11.97 7.21 -16.57
N PRO A 224 12.38 8.21 -15.77
CA PRO A 224 11.64 9.46 -15.63
C PRO A 224 11.80 10.36 -16.86
N SER A 225 10.82 11.23 -17.10
CA SER A 225 10.91 12.35 -18.04
C SER A 225 11.72 13.49 -17.41
N LEU A 226 12.78 13.90 -18.11
CA LEU A 226 13.64 15.03 -17.71
C LEU A 226 13.26 16.27 -18.51
N VAL A 227 12.92 17.36 -17.82
CA VAL A 227 12.50 18.62 -18.42
C VAL A 227 13.43 19.77 -18.04
N ALA A 228 13.42 20.82 -18.85
CA ALA A 228 14.01 22.11 -18.48
C ALA A 228 12.95 22.96 -17.78
N LEU A 229 13.34 23.68 -16.73
CA LEU A 229 12.44 24.65 -16.10
C LEU A 229 12.27 25.87 -17.02
N PRO A 230 11.09 26.52 -17.01
CA PRO A 230 10.89 27.78 -17.71
C PRO A 230 11.74 28.89 -17.07
N GLU A 231 11.92 29.99 -17.80
CA GLU A 231 12.52 31.20 -17.25
C GLU A 231 11.63 31.75 -16.12
N MET A 232 12.24 32.03 -14.97
CA MET A 232 11.56 32.51 -13.77
C MET A 232 12.40 33.60 -13.11
N SER A 233 11.76 34.52 -12.42
CA SER A 233 12.45 35.45 -11.52
C SER A 233 13.10 34.68 -10.37
N MET A 234 14.11 35.28 -9.72
CA MET A 234 14.78 34.64 -8.57
C MET A 234 13.80 34.33 -7.43
N GLU A 235 12.81 35.21 -7.21
CA GLU A 235 11.76 35.01 -6.21
C GLU A 235 10.83 33.85 -6.57
N GLN A 236 10.43 33.76 -7.84
CA GLN A 236 9.62 32.65 -8.36
C GLN A 236 10.36 31.31 -8.25
N LEU A 237 11.65 31.28 -8.58
CA LEU A 237 12.47 30.08 -8.45
C LEU A 237 12.61 29.66 -6.99
N HIS A 238 12.89 30.60 -6.08
CA HIS A 238 13.00 30.30 -4.66
C HIS A 238 11.66 29.78 -4.09
N PHE A 239 10.54 30.39 -4.49
CA PHE A 239 9.21 29.91 -4.13
C PHE A 239 8.95 28.50 -4.69
N PHE A 240 9.27 28.27 -5.96
CA PHE A 240 9.17 26.97 -6.61
C PHE A 240 9.95 25.88 -5.87
N GLU A 241 11.20 26.15 -5.51
CA GLU A 241 12.03 25.21 -4.75
C GLU A 241 11.50 24.97 -3.33
N SER A 242 10.97 26.01 -2.67
CA SER A 242 10.40 25.90 -1.32
C SER A 242 9.18 24.97 -1.23
N MET A 243 8.46 24.80 -2.36
CA MET A 243 7.31 23.90 -2.48
C MET A 243 7.70 22.42 -2.56
N ALA A 244 8.97 22.07 -2.80
CA ALA A 244 9.38 20.68 -2.89
C ALA A 244 9.03 19.91 -1.61
N VAL A 245 8.32 18.79 -1.75
CA VAL A 245 7.84 17.99 -0.60
C VAL A 245 8.99 17.28 0.09
N SER A 246 9.94 16.76 -0.69
CA SER A 246 11.15 16.10 -0.17
C SER A 246 12.25 16.13 -1.21
N ASN A 247 13.49 16.28 -0.75
CA ASN A 247 14.70 16.17 -1.55
C ASN A 247 15.31 14.75 -1.55
N LYS A 248 14.70 13.80 -0.81
CA LYS A 248 15.22 12.43 -0.64
C LYS A 248 15.17 11.60 -1.92
N PHE A 249 14.28 11.97 -2.83
CA PHE A 249 14.06 11.26 -4.10
C PHE A 249 14.74 11.91 -5.30
N ASP A 250 15.49 12.99 -5.05
CA ASP A 250 16.31 13.67 -6.04
C ASP A 250 17.62 12.90 -6.29
N ASN A 251 18.30 13.22 -7.39
CA ASN A 251 19.57 12.60 -7.79
C ASN A 251 20.66 13.67 -7.91
N GLU A 252 21.04 14.30 -6.79
CA GLU A 252 22.11 15.31 -6.75
C GLU A 252 23.38 14.80 -6.04
N GLY A 253 23.43 13.50 -5.73
CA GLY A 253 24.60 12.85 -5.14
C GLY A 253 24.71 12.99 -3.62
N MET A 254 23.68 13.48 -2.92
CA MET A 254 23.70 13.53 -1.46
C MET A 254 23.66 12.12 -0.85
N LYS A 255 24.31 11.94 0.32
CA LYS A 255 24.34 10.65 1.04
C LYS A 255 22.94 10.10 1.35
N GLU A 256 22.00 11.00 1.65
CA GLU A 256 20.62 10.64 1.96
C GLU A 256 19.83 10.18 0.73
N GLN A 257 20.22 10.60 -0.48
CA GLN A 257 19.53 10.27 -1.75
C GLN A 257 19.96 8.91 -2.30
N THR A 258 21.21 8.50 -2.03
CA THR A 258 21.82 7.27 -2.57
C THR A 258 21.60 6.02 -1.71
N SER A 259 20.76 6.12 -0.68
CA SER A 259 20.51 5.04 0.28
C SER A 259 19.40 4.09 -0.20
N TYR A 260 19.65 2.78 -0.16
CA TYR A 260 18.62 1.76 -0.38
C TYR A 260 17.48 1.81 0.66
N TRP A 261 17.72 2.41 1.83
CA TRP A 261 16.66 2.64 2.83
C TRP A 261 15.54 3.56 2.33
N ASN A 262 15.78 4.35 1.28
CA ASN A 262 14.75 5.19 0.67
C ASN A 262 13.61 4.37 0.04
N ILE A 263 13.86 3.10 -0.27
CA ILE A 263 12.83 2.20 -0.78
C ILE A 263 11.73 1.97 0.26
N TRP A 264 12.11 1.87 1.53
CA TRP A 264 11.19 1.71 2.67
C TRP A 264 10.60 3.04 3.14
N TYR A 265 11.10 4.17 2.62
CA TYR A 265 10.59 5.47 2.99
C TYR A 265 9.21 5.71 2.36
N LEU A 266 8.24 6.01 3.22
CA LEU A 266 6.89 6.40 2.80
C LEU A 266 6.99 7.59 1.86
N THR A 267 6.33 7.53 0.70
CA THR A 267 6.29 8.66 -0.22
C THR A 267 5.53 9.79 0.46
N PRO A 268 6.20 10.91 0.79
CA PRO A 268 5.55 12.00 1.46
C PRO A 268 4.54 12.64 0.51
N ARG A 269 3.41 13.04 1.06
CA ARG A 269 2.30 13.60 0.29
C ARG A 269 2.31 15.12 0.39
N VAL A 270 1.68 15.77 -0.59
CA VAL A 270 1.60 17.24 -0.65
C VAL A 270 0.95 17.82 0.60
N PHE A 271 -0.07 17.16 1.16
CA PHE A 271 -0.72 17.62 2.39
C PHE A 271 0.23 17.65 3.60
N GLU A 272 1.21 16.75 3.66
CA GLU A 272 2.20 16.72 4.75
C GLU A 272 3.08 17.97 4.71
N LYS A 273 3.47 18.37 3.50
CA LYS A 273 4.23 19.59 3.26
C LYS A 273 3.41 20.83 3.59
N ILE A 274 2.14 20.89 3.18
CA ILE A 274 1.23 22.00 3.52
C ILE A 274 1.10 22.16 5.04
N GLU A 275 0.93 21.05 5.77
CA GLU A 275 0.84 21.10 7.23
C GLU A 275 2.17 21.51 7.87
N GLU A 276 3.30 20.99 7.38
CA GLU A 276 4.62 21.39 7.86
C GLU A 276 4.85 22.90 7.69
N ASP A 277 4.51 23.45 6.53
CA ASP A 277 4.67 24.87 6.24
C ASP A 277 3.72 25.73 7.09
N ARG A 278 2.46 25.29 7.31
CA ARG A 278 1.52 25.96 8.22
C ARG A 278 2.08 26.05 9.64
N LEU A 279 2.58 24.94 10.18
CA LEU A 279 3.14 24.90 11.53
C LEU A 279 4.38 25.79 11.67
N ARG A 280 5.24 25.85 10.63
CA ARG A 280 6.38 26.76 10.58
C ARG A 280 5.93 28.23 10.58
N HIS A 281 4.93 28.58 9.79
CA HIS A 281 4.36 29.93 9.76
C HIS A 281 3.74 30.32 11.10
N GLU A 282 3.00 29.42 11.74
CA GLU A 282 2.42 29.66 13.06
C GLU A 282 3.50 29.86 14.12
N ALA A 283 4.53 29.00 14.15
CA ALA A 283 5.66 29.13 15.06
C ALA A 283 6.36 30.48 14.88
N ARG A 284 6.66 30.85 13.62
CA ARG A 284 7.23 32.16 13.27
C ARG A 284 6.36 33.31 13.78
N SER A 285 5.04 33.24 13.54
CA SER A 285 4.09 34.27 13.98
C SER A 285 3.99 34.42 15.51
N LYS A 286 4.12 33.31 16.26
CA LYS A 286 4.12 33.31 17.72
C LYS A 286 5.41 33.94 18.27
N THR A 287 6.57 33.62 17.68
CA THR A 287 7.84 34.25 18.06
C THR A 287 7.80 35.76 17.80
N LEU A 288 7.29 36.18 16.65
CA LEU A 288 7.10 37.61 16.32
C LEU A 288 6.16 38.36 17.29
N LYS A 289 5.28 37.65 18.01
CA LYS A 289 4.32 38.26 18.94
C LYS A 289 4.80 38.34 20.39
N GLY A 290 5.73 37.50 20.85
CA GLY A 290 6.40 37.56 22.17
C GLY A 290 5.50 37.54 23.43
N PRO A 291 6.03 37.25 24.65
CA PRO A 291 5.21 37.14 25.86
C PRO A 291 4.87 38.45 26.59
N ASN A 292 5.23 39.63 26.10
CA ASN A 292 4.90 40.90 26.76
C ASN A 292 4.89 42.06 25.75
N ARG A 293 3.71 42.37 25.22
CA ARG A 293 3.38 43.74 24.81
C ARG A 293 2.09 44.12 25.55
N ASN A 294 2.27 44.64 26.77
CA ASN A 294 1.21 45.41 27.42
C ASN A 294 0.86 46.56 26.48
N THR A 295 -0.35 46.52 25.94
CA THR A 295 -0.95 47.54 25.09
C THR A 295 -1.12 48.83 25.87
N THR A 296 -0.08 49.66 25.84
CA THR A 296 -0.18 51.12 25.94
C THR A 296 1.12 51.70 25.43
N THR A 297 1.12 52.12 24.17
CA THR A 297 1.65 53.38 23.61
C THR A 297 1.87 53.15 22.12
N GLU A 298 1.10 53.86 21.30
CA GLU A 298 1.23 53.89 19.84
C GLU A 298 2.56 54.54 19.46
N GLN A 299 3.51 53.74 18.97
CA GLN A 299 4.58 54.19 18.07
C GLN A 299 4.90 53.04 17.10
N PRO A 300 5.01 53.29 15.78
CA PRO A 300 5.36 52.27 14.81
C PRO A 300 6.88 52.00 14.92
N CYS A 301 7.27 51.14 15.86
CA CYS A 301 8.61 50.57 15.86
C CYS A 301 8.69 49.55 14.73
N GLU A 302 9.47 49.89 13.70
CA GLU A 302 10.00 48.97 12.71
C GLU A 302 10.62 47.78 13.45
N VAL A 303 9.99 46.61 13.33
CA VAL A 303 10.49 45.39 13.95
C VAL A 303 11.71 44.97 13.15
N THR A 304 12.91 45.32 13.62
CA THR A 304 14.16 44.73 13.13
C THR A 304 14.19 43.27 13.57
N ILE A 305 13.68 42.42 12.69
CA ILE A 305 13.70 40.97 12.85
C ILE A 305 15.16 40.52 12.81
N ASN A 306 15.64 39.91 13.90
CA ASN A 306 16.97 39.29 13.90
C ASN A 306 16.91 38.01 13.06
N GLU A 307 17.45 38.05 11.83
CA GLU A 307 17.48 36.91 10.91
C GLU A 307 18.13 35.67 11.53
N ASN A 308 19.05 35.85 12.48
CA ASN A 308 19.70 34.75 13.20
C ASN A 308 18.72 34.00 14.10
N GLU A 309 17.79 34.68 14.77
CA GLU A 309 16.75 34.01 15.59
C GLU A 309 15.78 33.20 14.73
N ILE A 310 15.47 33.69 13.52
CA ILE A 310 14.66 32.94 12.55
C ILE A 310 15.43 31.72 12.05
N ARG A 311 16.72 31.86 11.74
CA ARG A 311 17.56 30.75 11.29
C ARG A 311 17.72 29.67 12.36
N ASP A 312 17.94 30.08 13.60
CA ASP A 312 18.04 29.17 14.75
C ASP A 312 16.73 28.40 14.97
N LEU A 313 15.57 29.05 14.78
CA LEU A 313 14.27 28.39 14.83
C LEU A 313 14.04 27.42 13.67
N GLU A 314 14.43 27.81 12.45
CA GLU A 314 14.35 26.93 11.27
C GLU A 314 15.24 25.71 11.44
N ASP A 315 16.46 25.87 11.96
CA ASP A 315 17.40 24.79 12.25
C ASP A 315 16.90 23.91 13.41
N GLN A 316 16.32 24.49 14.45
CA GLN A 316 15.71 23.76 15.56
C GLN A 316 14.50 22.93 15.10
N TYR A 317 13.67 23.47 14.19
CA TYR A 317 12.53 22.75 13.61
C TYR A 317 12.98 21.64 12.66
N LYS A 318 14.02 21.89 11.85
CA LYS A 318 14.63 20.92 10.92
C LYS A 318 15.28 19.75 11.68
N PHE A 319 15.92 20.00 12.81
CA PHE A 319 16.47 18.98 13.71
C PHE A 319 15.37 18.13 14.39
N ARG A 320 14.18 18.72 14.60
CA ARG A 320 13.05 18.05 15.24
C ARG A 320 12.23 17.16 14.30
N LYS A 321 12.66 16.98 13.04
CA LYS A 321 11.94 16.18 12.05
C LYS A 321 11.85 14.72 12.50
N TYR A 322 10.66 14.32 12.95
CA TYR A 322 10.39 12.97 13.39
C TYR A 322 10.22 12.01 12.22
N ILE A 323 10.50 10.73 12.45
CA ILE A 323 10.19 9.68 11.48
C ILE A 323 8.69 9.42 11.53
N VAL A 324 7.99 9.79 10.46
CA VAL A 324 6.57 9.47 10.25
C VAL A 324 6.49 8.05 9.73
N VAL A 325 5.78 7.19 10.46
CA VAL A 325 5.54 5.78 10.09
C VAL A 325 4.36 5.71 9.13
N SER A 326 3.28 6.41 9.44
CA SER A 326 2.10 6.54 8.57
C SER A 326 1.41 7.88 8.81
N HIS A 327 0.75 8.38 7.76
CA HIS A 327 -0.06 9.58 7.82
C HIS A 327 -1.21 9.42 6.82
N TRP A 328 -2.43 9.28 7.35
CA TRP A 328 -3.63 9.23 6.54
C TRP A 328 -3.91 10.62 5.96
N ASP A 329 -4.48 10.65 4.76
CA ASP A 329 -4.90 11.93 4.17
C ASP A 329 -6.01 12.53 5.05
N PRO A 330 -5.86 13.75 5.60
CA PRO A 330 -6.82 14.30 6.56
C PRO A 330 -8.22 14.47 5.98
N ASP A 331 -8.33 14.79 4.68
CA ASP A 331 -9.61 14.95 4.00
C ASP A 331 -10.30 13.59 3.86
N LEU A 332 -9.53 12.53 3.58
CA LEU A 332 -10.05 11.16 3.52
C LEU A 332 -10.40 10.63 4.91
N TYR A 333 -9.53 10.83 5.89
CA TYR A 333 -9.67 10.36 7.27
C TYR A 333 -10.93 10.91 7.95
N ARG A 334 -11.26 12.18 7.66
CA ARG A 334 -12.44 12.86 8.21
C ARG A 334 -13.68 12.75 7.32
N SER A 335 -13.58 12.05 6.19
CA SER A 335 -14.69 11.88 5.26
C SER A 335 -15.71 10.86 5.74
N LYS A 336 -16.91 10.90 5.14
CA LYS A 336 -17.97 9.90 5.38
C LYS A 336 -17.61 8.50 4.88
N ILE A 337 -16.60 8.35 4.03
CA ILE A 337 -16.17 7.06 3.48
C ILE A 337 -15.07 6.40 4.33
N TRP A 338 -14.53 7.10 5.34
CA TRP A 338 -13.49 6.53 6.22
C TRP A 338 -13.92 5.24 6.92
N PRO A 339 -15.16 5.10 7.46
CA PRO A 339 -15.61 3.84 8.03
C PRO A 339 -15.57 2.67 7.02
N LEU A 340 -15.85 2.94 5.74
CA LEU A 340 -15.75 1.93 4.69
C LEU A 340 -14.28 1.53 4.44
N ALA A 341 -13.35 2.48 4.48
CA ALA A 341 -11.92 2.19 4.43
C ALA A 341 -11.46 1.35 5.64
N CYS A 342 -11.96 1.62 6.85
CA CYS A 342 -11.70 0.81 8.03
C CYS A 342 -12.25 -0.62 7.90
N LEU A 343 -13.47 -0.76 7.35
CA LEU A 343 -14.06 -2.07 7.05
C LEU A 343 -13.22 -2.86 6.05
N LEU A 344 -12.72 -2.20 5.01
CA LEU A 344 -11.77 -2.79 4.07
C LEU A 344 -10.45 -3.17 4.77
N GLY A 345 -9.94 -2.32 5.68
CA GLY A 345 -8.74 -2.60 6.45
C GLY A 345 -8.85 -3.88 7.28
N ILE A 346 -9.98 -4.10 7.96
CA ILE A 346 -10.15 -5.30 8.80
C ILE A 346 -10.59 -6.54 8.02
N SER A 347 -11.07 -6.39 6.79
CA SER A 347 -11.73 -7.50 6.10
C SER A 347 -10.77 -8.66 5.81
N PHE A 348 -9.46 -8.43 5.66
CA PHE A 348 -8.53 -9.53 5.38
C PHE A 348 -8.40 -10.45 6.59
N GLY A 349 -8.16 -9.88 7.77
CA GLY A 349 -8.18 -10.63 9.04
C GLY A 349 -9.52 -11.33 9.29
N ALA A 350 -10.63 -10.65 8.97
CA ALA A 350 -11.98 -11.20 9.12
C ALA A 350 -12.27 -12.38 8.17
N LEU A 351 -11.77 -12.35 6.94
CA LEU A 351 -11.96 -13.44 5.97
C LEU A 351 -11.37 -14.77 6.46
N HIS A 352 -10.31 -14.72 7.27
CA HIS A 352 -9.74 -15.92 7.87
C HIS A 352 -10.58 -16.53 8.99
N LEU A 353 -11.54 -15.80 9.55
CA LEU A 353 -12.52 -16.34 10.47
C LEU A 353 -13.52 -17.27 9.76
N VAL A 354 -13.65 -17.20 8.43
CA VAL A 354 -14.45 -18.17 7.65
C VAL A 354 -13.92 -19.59 7.84
N SER A 355 -12.60 -19.74 8.03
CA SER A 355 -11.95 -21.03 8.31
C SER A 355 -12.04 -21.46 9.79
N TRP A 356 -12.98 -20.91 10.58
CA TRP A 356 -13.10 -21.18 12.02
C TRP A 356 -13.21 -22.67 12.38
N ASN A 357 -13.96 -23.42 11.56
CA ASN A 357 -14.24 -24.84 11.77
C ASN A 357 -13.23 -25.76 11.08
N THR A 358 -12.13 -25.21 10.54
CA THR A 358 -11.09 -26.05 9.92
C THR A 358 -10.31 -26.81 10.99
N MET A 359 -9.88 -28.03 10.63
CA MET A 359 -9.08 -28.86 11.53
C MET A 359 -7.61 -28.45 11.46
N PHE A 360 -6.96 -28.42 12.62
CA PHE A 360 -5.53 -28.18 12.78
C PHE A 360 -4.88 -29.39 13.46
N PRO A 361 -3.58 -29.65 13.21
CA PRO A 361 -2.89 -30.81 13.78
C PRO A 361 -2.84 -30.81 15.32
N SER A 362 -2.88 -29.63 15.94
CA SER A 362 -2.88 -29.47 17.39
C SER A 362 -3.83 -28.36 17.85
N ILE A 363 -4.23 -28.44 19.12
CA ILE A 363 -5.01 -27.39 19.79
C ILE A 363 -4.25 -26.06 19.86
N VAL A 364 -2.91 -26.11 19.94
CA VAL A 364 -2.05 -24.92 19.97
C VAL A 364 -2.09 -24.20 18.63
N GLU A 365 -1.93 -24.93 17.52
CA GLU A 365 -2.04 -24.35 16.17
C GLU A 365 -3.46 -23.79 15.93
N LEU A 366 -4.51 -24.52 16.32
CA LEU A 366 -5.89 -24.01 16.20
C LEU A 366 -6.09 -22.65 16.88
N TRP A 367 -5.62 -22.52 18.12
CA TRP A 367 -5.76 -21.24 18.85
C TRP A 367 -4.80 -20.17 18.35
N LEU A 368 -3.61 -20.54 17.87
CA LEU A 368 -2.68 -19.60 17.26
C LEU A 368 -3.31 -18.97 16.01
N TRP A 369 -3.97 -19.75 15.14
CA TRP A 369 -4.74 -19.24 14.00
C TRP A 369 -5.81 -18.24 14.43
N ARG A 370 -6.67 -18.66 15.36
CA ARG A 370 -7.83 -17.88 15.80
C ARG A 370 -7.42 -16.58 16.49
N VAL A 371 -6.46 -16.66 17.41
CA VAL A 371 -5.91 -15.48 18.08
C VAL A 371 -5.24 -14.56 17.07
N SER A 372 -4.46 -15.09 16.13
CA SER A 372 -3.81 -14.27 15.10
C SER A 372 -4.82 -13.55 14.21
N ALA A 373 -5.92 -14.19 13.81
CA ALA A 373 -6.98 -13.54 13.05
C ALA A 373 -7.62 -12.37 13.81
N PHE A 374 -7.94 -12.54 15.10
CA PHE A 374 -8.47 -11.46 15.93
C PHE A 374 -7.44 -10.36 16.20
N VAL A 375 -6.18 -10.72 16.49
CA VAL A 375 -5.10 -9.75 16.69
C VAL A 375 -4.88 -8.93 15.43
N SER A 376 -4.94 -9.54 14.25
CA SER A 376 -4.86 -8.83 12.96
C SER A 376 -5.98 -7.79 12.81
N ILE A 377 -7.23 -8.16 13.09
CA ILE A 377 -8.39 -7.25 13.03
C ILE A 377 -8.24 -6.09 14.01
N VAL A 378 -7.99 -6.39 15.30
CA VAL A 378 -7.90 -5.37 16.35
C VAL A 378 -6.71 -4.45 16.13
N SER A 379 -5.56 -5.01 15.75
CA SER A 379 -4.35 -4.22 15.48
C SER A 379 -4.52 -3.31 14.26
N MET A 380 -5.22 -3.75 13.21
CA MET A 380 -5.51 -2.88 12.08
C MET A 380 -6.49 -1.75 12.46
N LEU A 381 -7.53 -2.04 13.25
CA LEU A 381 -8.45 -0.99 13.74
C LEU A 381 -7.75 0.07 14.58
N ILE A 382 -6.91 -0.36 15.52
CA ILE A 382 -6.13 0.56 16.36
C ILE A 382 -5.21 1.40 15.47
N PHE A 383 -4.52 0.78 14.50
CA PHE A 383 -3.63 1.51 13.59
C PHE A 383 -4.37 2.54 12.73
N MET A 384 -5.53 2.18 12.19
CA MET A 384 -6.37 3.09 11.41
C MET A 384 -7.06 4.16 12.27
N HIS A 385 -7.11 4.03 13.60
CA HIS A 385 -7.64 5.09 14.47
C HIS A 385 -6.66 6.26 14.67
N PHE A 386 -5.38 6.08 14.36
CA PHE A 386 -4.41 7.17 14.45
C PHE A 386 -4.24 7.84 13.09
N GLU A 387 -4.69 9.09 12.95
CA GLU A 387 -4.50 9.92 11.73
C GLU A 387 -3.02 9.95 11.32
N LYS A 388 -2.12 10.08 12.31
CA LYS A 388 -0.67 10.16 12.11
C LYS A 388 0.07 9.32 13.15
N VAL A 389 0.95 8.42 12.69
CA VAL A 389 1.82 7.60 13.54
C VAL A 389 3.26 8.07 13.38
N VAL A 390 3.87 8.47 14.49
CA VAL A 390 5.21 9.07 14.52
C VAL A 390 6.08 8.29 15.51
N LEU A 391 7.34 8.05 15.13
CA LEU A 391 8.35 7.45 16.01
C LEU A 391 8.87 8.48 17.01
N ARG A 392 8.01 8.90 17.93
CA ARG A 392 8.33 9.84 19.01
C ARG A 392 7.49 9.53 20.23
N TRP A 393 8.14 9.43 21.38
CA TRP A 393 7.45 9.30 22.66
C TRP A 393 6.66 10.56 23.00
N ASP A 394 5.34 10.44 23.11
CA ASP A 394 4.42 11.52 23.52
C ASP A 394 3.39 11.05 24.57
N GLY A 395 3.60 9.85 25.13
CA GLY A 395 2.75 9.26 26.16
C GLY A 395 2.31 7.83 25.83
N ILE A 396 1.36 7.31 26.60
CA ILE A 396 0.93 5.91 26.51
C ILE A 396 0.23 5.58 25.17
N LEU A 397 -0.40 6.57 24.53
CA LEU A 397 -1.02 6.41 23.21
C LEU A 397 0.01 6.10 22.12
N THR A 398 1.25 6.60 22.25
CA THR A 398 2.36 6.24 21.35
C THR A 398 2.68 4.74 21.42
N LEU A 399 2.55 4.13 22.60
CA LEU A 399 2.78 2.68 22.74
C LEU A 399 1.76 1.90 21.91
N PHE A 400 0.48 2.28 21.96
CA PHE A 400 -0.56 1.65 21.15
C PHE A 400 -0.34 1.87 19.65
N SER A 401 -0.04 3.10 19.23
CA SER A 401 0.13 3.41 17.80
C SER A 401 1.35 2.72 17.17
N LEU A 402 2.44 2.54 17.92
CA LEU A 402 3.65 1.85 17.43
C LEU A 402 3.59 0.33 17.58
N SER A 403 2.91 -0.18 18.60
CA SER A 403 2.77 -1.64 18.80
C SER A 403 1.77 -2.26 17.83
N SER A 404 0.75 -1.51 17.40
CA SER A 404 -0.30 -2.03 16.51
C SER A 404 0.23 -2.59 15.19
N PRO A 405 1.07 -1.88 14.40
CA PRO A 405 1.63 -2.43 13.18
C PRO A 405 2.51 -3.66 13.42
N VAL A 406 3.17 -3.74 14.57
CA VAL A 406 4.03 -4.86 14.94
C VAL A 406 3.18 -6.10 15.23
N PHE A 407 2.15 -5.98 16.08
CA PHE A 407 1.25 -7.09 16.37
C PHE A 407 0.48 -7.54 15.14
N TYR A 408 0.06 -6.60 14.29
CA TYR A 408 -0.48 -6.91 12.99
C TYR A 408 0.51 -7.76 12.18
N LEU A 409 1.74 -7.30 11.94
CA LEU A 409 2.70 -8.05 11.14
C LEU A 409 3.04 -9.43 11.72
N LEU A 410 3.20 -9.54 13.04
CA LEU A 410 3.46 -10.81 13.72
C LEU A 410 2.29 -11.79 13.53
N SER A 411 1.05 -11.33 13.67
CA SER A 411 -0.13 -12.16 13.42
C SER A 411 -0.21 -12.63 11.97
N ARG A 412 0.15 -11.76 11.01
CA ARG A 412 0.19 -12.11 9.58
C ARG A 412 1.25 -13.17 9.28
N ILE A 413 2.45 -13.04 9.85
CA ILE A 413 3.53 -14.02 9.72
C ILE A 413 3.10 -15.38 10.30
N ALA A 414 2.47 -15.39 11.47
CA ALA A 414 1.96 -16.61 12.09
C ALA A 414 0.95 -17.32 11.18
N MET A 415 -0.05 -16.60 10.67
CA MET A 415 -1.07 -17.17 9.78
C MET A 415 -0.49 -17.67 8.46
N ILE A 416 0.42 -16.91 7.84
CA ILE A 416 1.11 -17.35 6.61
C ILE A 416 1.93 -18.62 6.88
N GLY A 417 2.61 -18.70 8.02
CA GLY A 417 3.34 -19.92 8.40
C GLY A 417 2.39 -21.11 8.57
N GLU A 418 1.29 -20.90 9.29
CA GLU A 418 0.33 -21.96 9.61
C GLU A 418 -0.35 -22.59 8.39
N VAL A 419 -0.68 -21.80 7.35
CA VAL A 419 -1.28 -22.38 6.13
C VAL A 419 -0.37 -23.42 5.45
N PHE A 420 0.95 -23.35 5.65
CA PHE A 420 1.89 -24.36 5.19
C PHE A 420 2.10 -25.47 6.22
N THR A 421 2.20 -25.15 7.51
CA THR A 421 2.43 -26.18 8.55
C THR A 421 1.27 -27.15 8.64
N VAL A 422 0.02 -26.72 8.44
CA VAL A 422 -1.16 -27.59 8.47
C VAL A 422 -1.11 -28.68 7.39
N LEU A 423 -0.44 -28.45 6.26
CA LEU A 423 -0.33 -29.45 5.19
C LEU A 423 0.45 -30.71 5.61
N ARG A 424 1.20 -30.68 6.73
CA ARG A 424 1.87 -31.86 7.29
C ARG A 424 0.90 -32.87 7.92
N ALA A 425 -0.32 -32.44 8.24
CA ALA A 425 -1.37 -33.23 8.86
C ALA A 425 -2.74 -32.56 8.60
N ALA A 426 -3.22 -32.69 7.37
CA ALA A 426 -4.46 -32.11 6.87
C ALA A 426 -5.61 -33.13 6.86
N ASP A 427 -6.86 -32.64 6.77
CA ASP A 427 -8.03 -33.50 6.51
C ASP A 427 -7.89 -34.12 5.11
N PRO A 428 -7.95 -35.46 4.95
CA PRO A 428 -7.86 -36.11 3.65
C PRO A 428 -8.88 -35.58 2.63
N ALA A 429 -10.04 -35.09 3.08
CA ALA A 429 -11.07 -34.54 2.21
C ALA A 429 -10.64 -33.29 1.42
N ILE A 430 -9.55 -32.62 1.82
CA ILE A 430 -8.95 -31.52 1.06
C ILE A 430 -8.39 -32.01 -0.29
N TYR A 431 -8.00 -33.28 -0.37
CA TYR A 431 -7.43 -33.91 -1.56
C TYR A 431 -8.46 -34.66 -2.41
N ASP A 432 -9.68 -34.85 -1.90
CA ASP A 432 -10.78 -35.44 -2.66
C ASP A 432 -11.13 -34.55 -3.87
N THR A 433 -11.49 -35.20 -4.97
CA THR A 433 -11.83 -34.57 -6.25
C THR A 433 -13.21 -34.99 -6.74
N TYR A 434 -13.78 -34.21 -7.66
CA TYR A 434 -15.06 -34.52 -8.32
C TYR A 434 -14.79 -35.03 -9.74
N GLU A 435 -15.65 -35.90 -10.30
CA GLU A 435 -15.38 -36.62 -11.57
C GLU A 435 -14.92 -35.72 -12.72
N TYR A 436 -15.51 -34.51 -12.83
CA TYR A 436 -15.16 -33.57 -13.89
C TYR A 436 -13.77 -32.94 -13.70
N SER A 437 -13.22 -32.83 -12.49
CA SER A 437 -11.93 -32.16 -12.28
C SER A 437 -10.76 -32.91 -12.91
N VAL A 438 -10.89 -34.23 -13.15
CA VAL A 438 -9.85 -35.06 -13.78
C VAL A 438 -9.69 -34.73 -15.27
N TYR A 439 -10.73 -34.19 -15.91
CA TYR A 439 -10.69 -33.76 -17.32
C TYR A 439 -10.27 -32.30 -17.49
N TRP A 440 -10.16 -31.54 -16.39
CA TRP A 440 -9.83 -30.13 -16.41
C TRP A 440 -8.30 -30.00 -16.32
N LEU A 441 -7.68 -29.53 -17.40
CA LEU A 441 -6.23 -29.32 -17.45
C LEU A 441 -5.80 -28.39 -16.30
N PRO A 442 -4.86 -28.79 -15.43
CA PRO A 442 -4.29 -27.86 -14.47
C PRO A 442 -3.57 -26.74 -15.24
N PHE A 443 -4.05 -25.51 -15.10
CA PHE A 443 -3.27 -24.35 -15.48
C PHE A 443 -2.22 -24.12 -14.38
N PHE A 444 -0.97 -24.44 -14.75
CA PHE A 444 0.28 -24.35 -13.98
C PHE A 444 0.49 -25.38 -12.85
#